data_AF-A0A3S1CSC3-F1
#
_entry.id   AF-A0A3S1CSC3-F1
#
_cell.length_a   1.000
_cell.length_b   1.000
_cell.length_c   1.000
_cell.angle_alpha   90.00
_cell.angle_beta   90.00
_cell.angle_gamma   90.00
#
_symmetry.space_group_name_H-M   'P 1'
#
loop_
_entity.id
_entity.type
_entity.pdbx_description
1 polymer ?
#
loop_
_entity_poly.entity_id
_entity_poly.type
_entity_poly.pdbx_seq_one_letter_code
_entity_poly.pdbx_strand_id
1 'polypeptide(L)'
;MIDRDALADIAAETIHAVDPGHTGRPVEDYADIAGELADRVQAAVSQLELVEWLSTVLPGEGATREADVQTIAGAVFADLHEVSSSPLIEQIDPEAATPSA
;
A
#
# COMPACT_ATOMS: atom_id res chain seq x y z
N MET A 1 -4.45 -6.41 12.41
CA MET A 1 -5.22 -5.44 11.61
C MET A 1 -4.34 -4.22 11.46
N ILE A 2 -4.06 -3.81 10.23
CA ILE A 2 -3.14 -2.70 9.94
C ILE A 2 -3.81 -1.38 10.36
N ASP A 3 -3.04 -0.48 10.96
CA ASP A 3 -3.51 0.83 11.37
C ASP A 3 -3.84 1.69 10.14
N ARG A 4 -4.93 2.47 10.21
CA ARG A 4 -5.38 3.30 9.08
C ARG A 4 -4.32 4.35 8.73
N ASP A 5 -3.71 4.96 9.74
CA ASP A 5 -2.74 6.03 9.54
C ASP A 5 -1.45 5.48 8.91
N ALA A 6 -0.98 4.32 9.38
CA ALA A 6 0.18 3.65 8.77
C ALA A 6 -0.07 3.26 7.30
N LEU A 7 -1.29 2.85 6.96
CA LEU A 7 -1.66 2.53 5.58
C LEU A 7 -1.74 3.80 4.72
N ALA A 8 -2.24 4.90 5.28
CA ALA A 8 -2.27 6.19 4.60
C ALA A 8 -0.85 6.73 4.36
N ASP A 9 0.08 6.55 5.29
CA ASP A 9 1.49 6.94 5.09
C ASP A 9 2.13 6.16 3.93
N ILE A 10 2.01 4.83 3.92
CA ILE A 10 2.54 3.97 2.84
C ILE A 10 1.92 4.35 1.49
N ALA A 11 0.59 4.57 1.47
CA ALA A 11 -0.12 4.99 0.28
C ALA A 11 0.38 6.35 -0.23
N ALA A 12 0.61 7.32 0.64
CA ALA A 12 1.11 8.64 0.27
C ALA A 12 2.54 8.56 -0.31
N GLU A 13 3.43 7.80 0.34
CA GLU A 13 4.79 7.55 -0.16
C GLU A 13 4.78 6.87 -1.53
N THR A 14 3.91 5.88 -1.72
CA THR A 14 3.75 5.16 -2.99
C THR A 14 3.27 6.10 -4.10
N ILE A 15 2.23 6.90 -3.84
CA ILE A 15 1.71 7.87 -4.81
C ILE A 15 2.78 8.91 -5.16
N HIS A 16 3.51 9.41 -4.16
CA HIS A 16 4.60 10.36 -4.36
C HIS A 16 5.76 9.77 -5.17
N ALA A 17 6.15 8.52 -4.91
CA ALA A 17 7.21 7.84 -5.65
C ALA A 17 6.85 7.60 -7.13
N VAL A 18 5.57 7.35 -7.40
CA VAL A 18 5.05 7.24 -8.78
C VAL A 18 4.93 8.61 -9.45
N ASP A 19 4.63 9.67 -8.68
CA ASP A 19 4.36 11.04 -9.15
C ASP A 19 3.40 11.05 -10.35
N PRO A 20 2.14 10.64 -10.15
CA PRO A 20 1.17 10.55 -11.24
C PRO A 20 1.03 11.92 -11.92
N GLY A 21 1.18 11.92 -13.25
CA GLY A 21 1.16 13.14 -14.04
C GLY A 21 2.41 14.03 -13.93
N HIS A 22 3.50 13.54 -13.32
CA HIS A 22 4.80 14.22 -13.21
C HIS A 22 4.68 15.63 -12.64
N THR A 23 3.88 15.77 -11.59
CA THR A 23 3.51 17.06 -11.02
C THR A 23 4.57 17.59 -10.07
N GLY A 24 5.46 16.72 -9.57
CA GLY A 24 6.51 17.07 -8.60
C GLY A 24 5.94 17.59 -7.28
N ARG A 25 4.71 17.21 -6.92
CA ARG A 25 4.07 17.67 -5.68
C ARG A 25 4.69 16.96 -4.47
N PRO A 26 4.79 17.66 -3.32
CA PRO A 26 5.23 17.03 -2.07
C PRO A 26 4.26 15.91 -1.65
N VAL A 27 4.77 14.93 -0.90
CA VAL A 27 3.98 13.81 -0.36
C VAL A 27 2.72 14.25 0.39
N GLU A 28 2.80 15.41 1.04
CA GLU A 28 1.72 16.05 1.83
C GLU A 28 0.48 16.35 0.98
N ASP A 29 0.65 16.71 -0.29
CA ASP A 29 -0.46 16.99 -1.22
C ASP A 29 -1.23 15.72 -1.61
N TYR A 30 -0.67 14.54 -1.34
CA TYR A 30 -1.32 13.24 -1.60
C TYR A 30 -1.97 12.65 -0.34
N ALA A 31 -1.85 13.30 0.83
CA ALA A 31 -2.35 12.76 2.10
C ALA A 31 -3.87 12.50 2.08
N ASP A 32 -4.66 13.38 1.46
CA ASP A 32 -6.11 13.19 1.34
C ASP A 32 -6.46 11.95 0.48
N ILE A 33 -5.79 11.79 -0.66
CA ILE A 33 -5.98 10.65 -1.56
C ILE A 33 -5.53 9.37 -0.85
N ALA A 34 -4.40 9.41 -0.17
CA ALA A 34 -3.85 8.28 0.55
C ALA A 34 -4.73 7.83 1.73
N GLY A 35 -5.35 8.78 2.45
CA GLY A 35 -6.34 8.49 3.48
C GLY A 35 -7.57 7.78 2.91
N GLU A 36 -8.13 8.29 1.81
CA GLU A 36 -9.29 7.67 1.15
C GLU A 36 -8.97 6.28 0.55
N LEU A 37 -7.73 6.09 0.10
CA LEU A 37 -7.19 4.82 -0.36
C LEU A 37 -7.10 3.82 0.79
N ALA A 38 -6.59 4.25 1.95
CA ALA A 38 -6.51 3.43 3.15
C ALA A 38 -7.90 2.99 3.64
N ASP A 39 -8.88 3.89 3.65
CA ASP A 39 -10.26 3.58 4.03
C ASP A 39 -10.89 2.51 3.11
N ARG A 40 -10.67 2.60 1.79
CA ARG A 40 -11.18 1.63 0.81
C ARG A 40 -10.56 0.26 0.97
N VAL A 41 -9.24 0.22 1.17
CA VAL A 41 -8.54 -1.02 1.46
C VAL A 41 -9.07 -1.67 2.75
N GLN A 42 -9.26 -0.89 3.82
CA GLN A 42 -9.82 -1.40 5.07
C GLN A 42 -11.26 -1.89 4.92
N ALA A 43 -12.03 -1.28 4.02
CA ALA A 43 -13.36 -1.74 3.62
C ALA A 43 -13.34 -3.02 2.74
N ALA A 44 -12.17 -3.61 2.50
CA ALA A 44 -11.96 -4.81 1.69
C ALA A 44 -12.48 -4.67 0.24
N VAL A 45 -12.37 -3.46 -0.32
CA VAL A 45 -12.69 -3.16 -1.71
C VAL A 45 -11.76 -3.97 -2.63
N SER A 46 -12.29 -4.48 -3.73
CA SER A 46 -11.47 -5.29 -4.66
C SER A 46 -10.40 -4.44 -5.36
N GLN A 47 -9.31 -5.07 -5.81
CA GLN A 47 -8.25 -4.39 -6.57
C GLN A 47 -8.82 -3.70 -7.83
N LEU A 48 -9.83 -4.28 -8.46
CA LEU A 48 -10.51 -3.70 -9.62
C LEU A 48 -11.20 -2.38 -9.25
N GLU A 49 -12.03 -2.38 -8.21
CA GLU A 49 -12.73 -1.18 -7.74
C GLU A 49 -11.74 -0.09 -7.28
N LEU A 50 -10.59 -0.49 -6.71
CA LEU A 50 -9.53 0.44 -6.34
C LEU A 50 -8.90 1.10 -7.57
N VAL A 51 -8.60 0.31 -8.60
CA VAL A 51 -8.07 0.80 -9.89
C VAL A 51 -9.07 1.74 -10.57
N GLU A 52 -10.36 1.40 -10.57
CA GLU A 52 -11.40 2.26 -11.11
C GLU A 52 -11.45 3.59 -10.37
N TRP A 53 -11.43 3.58 -9.05
CA TRP A 53 -11.43 4.80 -8.24
C TRP A 53 -10.16 5.64 -8.48
N LEU A 54 -8.97 5.04 -8.42
CA LEU A 54 -7.69 5.73 -8.68
C LEU A 54 -7.67 6.40 -10.06
N SER A 55 -8.28 5.77 -11.07
CA SER A 55 -8.40 6.35 -12.42
C SER A 55 -9.23 7.63 -12.48
N THR A 56 -10.12 7.84 -11.50
CA THR A 56 -10.97 9.04 -11.36
C THR A 56 -10.32 10.16 -10.55
N VAL A 57 -9.49 9.82 -9.56
CA VAL A 57 -8.91 10.81 -8.61
C VAL A 57 -7.48 11.21 -8.96
N LEU A 58 -6.71 10.35 -9.62
CA LEU A 58 -5.32 10.65 -9.95
C LEU A 58 -5.20 11.60 -11.16
N PRO A 59 -4.27 12.57 -11.10
CA PRO A 59 -3.90 13.39 -12.25
C PRO A 59 -3.16 12.57 -13.33
N GLY A 60 -3.02 13.14 -14.54
CA GLY A 60 -2.44 12.47 -15.73
C GLY A 60 -3.50 12.23 -16.79
N GLU A 61 -3.19 11.69 -17.98
CA GLU A 61 -4.19 11.28 -18.98
C GLU A 61 -3.69 10.07 -19.79
N GLY A 62 -4.62 9.29 -20.35
CA GLY A 62 -4.32 8.17 -21.24
C GLY A 62 -3.50 7.05 -20.60
N ALA A 63 -2.66 6.40 -21.42
CA ALA A 63 -1.93 5.19 -21.04
C ALA A 63 -0.95 5.39 -19.86
N THR A 64 -0.45 6.60 -19.65
CA THR A 64 0.41 6.92 -18.50
C THR A 64 -0.37 6.84 -17.20
N ARG A 65 -1.57 7.44 -17.16
CA ARG A 65 -2.44 7.36 -15.97
C ARG A 65 -2.81 5.91 -15.66
N GLU A 66 -3.16 5.12 -16.67
CA GLU A 66 -3.50 3.70 -16.46
C GLU A 66 -2.33 2.91 -15.88
N ALA A 67 -1.10 3.15 -16.35
CA ALA A 67 0.10 2.52 -15.80
C ALA A 67 0.39 2.96 -14.36
N ASP A 68 0.25 4.26 -14.06
CA ASP A 68 0.45 4.82 -12.72
C ASP A 68 -0.57 4.22 -11.73
N VAL A 69 -1.85 4.16 -12.13
CA VAL A 69 -2.94 3.56 -11.34
C VAL A 69 -2.66 2.10 -11.01
N GLN A 70 -2.27 1.30 -12.02
CA GLN A 70 -1.97 -0.12 -11.80
C GLN A 70 -0.75 -0.30 -10.91
N THR A 71 0.25 0.56 -11.04
CA THR A 71 1.46 0.55 -10.20
C THR A 71 1.11 0.85 -8.74
N ILE A 72 0.35 1.92 -8.49
CA ILE A 72 -0.06 2.32 -7.13
C ILE A 72 -0.93 1.24 -6.49
N ALA A 73 -1.96 0.75 -7.20
CA ALA A 73 -2.81 -0.32 -6.68
C ALA A 73 -2.00 -1.60 -6.40
N GLY A 74 -1.09 -1.99 -7.31
CA GLY A 74 -0.25 -3.17 -7.15
C GLY A 74 0.68 -3.06 -5.93
N ALA A 75 1.34 -1.92 -5.76
CA ALA A 75 2.24 -1.66 -4.64
C ALA A 75 1.50 -1.71 -3.30
N VAL A 76 0.39 -0.98 -3.18
CA VAL A 76 -0.43 -0.95 -1.96
C VAL A 76 -0.91 -2.36 -1.57
N PHE A 77 -1.39 -3.15 -2.53
CA PHE A 77 -1.78 -4.54 -2.26
C PHE A 77 -0.61 -5.46 -1.91
N ALA A 78 0.57 -5.25 -2.49
CA ALA A 78 1.78 -6.00 -2.16
C ALA A 78 2.26 -5.70 -0.73
N ASP A 79 2.32 -4.42 -0.35
CA ASP A 79 2.70 -3.99 1.00
C ASP A 79 1.71 -4.47 2.06
N LEU A 80 0.40 -4.43 1.77
CA LEU A 80 -0.63 -5.02 2.64
C LEU A 80 -0.42 -6.52 2.83
N HIS A 81 -0.08 -7.23 1.76
CA HIS A 81 0.19 -8.66 1.83
C HIS A 81 1.47 -8.95 2.63
N GLU A 82 2.51 -8.12 2.51
CA GLU A 82 3.75 -8.25 3.28
C GLU A 82 3.54 -7.99 4.78
N VAL A 83 2.81 -6.94 5.14
CA VAL A 83 2.48 -6.61 6.53
C VAL A 83 1.49 -7.62 7.12
N SER A 84 0.55 -8.14 6.33
CA SER A 84 -0.36 -9.22 6.74
C SER A 84 0.34 -10.59 6.82
N SER A 85 1.39 -10.81 6.04
CA SER A 85 2.16 -12.07 5.98
C SER A 85 3.44 -12.02 6.82
N SER A 86 3.59 -11.00 7.67
CA SER A 86 4.52 -11.02 8.80
C SER A 86 3.81 -11.56 10.04
N PRO A 87 3.69 -12.88 10.24
CA PRO A 87 3.51 -13.40 11.57
C PRO A 87 4.77 -13.04 12.36
N LEU A 88 4.58 -12.62 13.61
CA LEU A 88 5.60 -12.71 14.66
C LEU A 88 6.37 -14.04 14.55
N ILE A 89 7.53 -14.05 13.89
CA ILE A 89 8.51 -15.13 13.98
C ILE A 89 9.76 -14.50 14.56
N GLU A 90 9.75 -14.32 15.88
CA GLU A 90 10.86 -14.69 16.76
C GLU A 90 10.39 -14.67 18.23
N GLN A 91 9.53 -15.60 18.62
CA GLN A 91 9.32 -15.93 20.04
C GLN A 91 9.04 -17.43 20.20
N ILE A 92 10.01 -18.31 19.90
CA ILE A 92 10.44 -19.41 20.77
C ILE A 92 11.81 -19.91 20.27
N ASP A 93 12.91 -19.47 20.90
CA ASP A 93 14.08 -20.35 21.01
C ASP A 93 13.82 -21.23 22.24
N PRO A 94 13.86 -22.56 22.06
CA PRO A 94 14.67 -23.33 22.97
C PRO A 94 15.38 -24.46 22.20
N GLU A 95 16.55 -24.15 21.67
CA GLU A 95 17.62 -25.14 21.49
C GLU A 95 18.11 -25.62 22.87
N ALA A 96 17.23 -26.26 23.65
CA ALA A 96 17.54 -26.69 25.02
C ALA A 96 16.71 -27.91 25.47
N ALA A 97 16.79 -29.02 24.74
CA ALA A 97 16.60 -30.38 25.27
C ALA A 97 17.16 -31.36 24.22
N THR A 98 18.19 -32.19 24.39
CA THR A 98 19.05 -32.63 25.50
C THR A 98 20.18 -33.45 24.81
N PRO A 99 21.39 -33.59 25.38
CA PRO A 99 22.46 -34.39 24.80
C PRO A 99 22.16 -35.90 24.91
N SER A 100 22.47 -36.67 23.85
CA SER A 100 22.52 -38.14 23.91
C SER A 100 23.84 -38.62 23.32
N ALA A 101 24.81 -38.89 24.19
CA ALA A 101 25.90 -39.85 24.00
C ALA A 101 26.42 -40.29 25.38
#